data_AF-A0A661ZUH6-F1
#
_entry.id   AF-A0A661ZUH6-F1
#
_cell.length_a   1.000
_cell.length_b   1.000
_cell.length_c   1.000
_cell.angle_alpha   90.00
_cell.angle_beta   90.00
_cell.angle_gamma   90.00
#
_symmetry.space_group_name_H-M   'P 1'
#
loop_
_entity.id
_entity.type
_entity.pdbx_description
1 polymer ?
#
loop_
_entity_poly.entity_id
_entity_poly.type
_entity_poly.pdbx_seq_one_letter_code
_entity_poly.pdbx_strand_id
1 'polypeptide(L)'
;MKKNWILILTGLLFNLNLLGQNPDLDYQKYIFDSLAVINDKDGYTNVRENPDLSSKIIFQIKTNFIFKITANSKSSWKEIEQFGLKNRTGFIHESRIKNLGSLSNNEMRELSKLILDSTIILMNDLHSLNQEGMYDTTKHRDLHKEFSVYYHFQMYPALKLVSKYYCNTQDRKFLNYYLDFLVETKGTAWEATSFAIGEIFGCDSENVIKEIYKRSNFEKEILKNDLEWGIQGEPNENELKLKIEFIEIE
;
A
#
# COMPACT_ATOMS: atom_id res chain seq x y z
N MET A 1 66.93 -32.56 -9.93
CA MET A 1 65.46 -32.49 -9.87
C MET A 1 65.06 -31.17 -9.22
N LYS A 2 64.72 -30.15 -10.02
CA LYS A 2 64.32 -28.80 -9.56
C LYS A 2 62.86 -28.56 -9.94
N LYS A 3 62.05 -28.18 -8.95
CA LYS A 3 60.64 -27.78 -9.09
C LYS A 3 60.57 -26.37 -9.69
N ASN A 4 59.83 -26.20 -10.78
CA ASN A 4 59.41 -24.88 -11.27
C ASN A 4 57.99 -24.60 -10.76
N TRP A 5 57.85 -23.51 -10.01
CA TRP A 5 56.58 -22.83 -9.77
C TRP A 5 56.58 -21.59 -10.67
N ILE A 6 55.62 -21.50 -11.59
CA ILE A 6 55.29 -20.26 -12.30
C ILE A 6 53.84 -19.94 -11.95
N LEU A 7 53.65 -18.81 -11.27
CA LEU A 7 52.36 -18.17 -11.06
C LEU A 7 51.74 -17.82 -12.43
N ILE A 8 50.48 -18.20 -12.63
CA ILE A 8 49.61 -17.55 -13.62
C ILE A 8 48.52 -16.82 -12.85
N LEU A 9 48.62 -15.49 -12.88
CA LEU A 9 47.71 -14.53 -12.29
C LEU A 9 47.30 -13.61 -13.44
N THR A 10 46.25 -13.96 -14.18
CA THR A 10 45.59 -13.08 -15.15
C THR A 10 44.20 -13.62 -15.47
N GLY A 11 43.16 -12.80 -15.25
CA GLY A 11 41.98 -12.86 -16.11
C GLY A 11 40.61 -13.12 -15.47
N LEU A 12 40.43 -12.87 -14.17
CA LEU A 12 39.10 -12.50 -13.64
C LEU A 12 38.80 -11.10 -14.18
N LEU A 13 37.87 -10.95 -15.13
CA LEU A 13 37.13 -9.72 -15.45
C LEU A 13 36.24 -10.00 -16.67
N PHE A 14 35.05 -10.58 -16.44
CA PHE A 14 33.83 -10.33 -17.21
C PHE A 14 32.66 -10.99 -16.49
N ASN A 15 32.24 -10.36 -15.39
CA ASN A 15 30.88 -10.47 -14.88
C ASN A 15 30.47 -9.04 -14.49
N LEU A 16 30.27 -8.21 -15.52
CA LEU A 16 29.62 -6.91 -15.36
C LEU A 16 28.19 -7.03 -15.88
N ASN A 17 27.25 -6.89 -14.94
CA ASN A 17 25.88 -6.43 -15.14
C ASN A 17 24.94 -7.34 -15.95
N LEU A 18 24.56 -8.46 -15.32
CA LEU A 18 23.16 -8.89 -15.32
C LEU A 18 22.69 -8.87 -13.87
N LEU A 19 22.63 -7.67 -13.28
CA LEU A 19 21.87 -7.47 -12.04
C LEU A 19 20.41 -7.78 -12.36
N GLY A 20 19.88 -8.78 -11.65
CA GLY A 20 18.57 -9.35 -11.87
C GLY A 20 17.47 -8.30 -11.80
N GLN A 21 16.70 -8.21 -12.88
CA GLN A 21 15.35 -7.68 -12.79
C GLN A 21 14.53 -8.69 -12.00
N ASN A 22 14.06 -8.31 -10.81
CA ASN A 22 13.07 -9.08 -10.10
C ASN A 22 11.73 -8.86 -10.83
N PRO A 23 11.20 -9.86 -11.55
CA PRO A 23 9.97 -9.70 -12.34
C PRO A 23 8.76 -9.29 -11.49
N ASP A 24 8.77 -9.59 -10.19
CA ASP A 24 7.69 -9.22 -9.27
C ASP A 24 7.67 -7.71 -8.98
N LEU A 25 8.83 -7.04 -8.92
CA LEU A 25 8.92 -5.60 -8.71
C LEU A 25 8.41 -4.81 -9.92
N ASP A 26 8.76 -5.24 -11.13
CA ASP A 26 8.27 -4.61 -12.36
C ASP A 26 6.76 -4.82 -12.54
N TYR A 27 6.24 -5.98 -12.15
CA TYR A 27 4.80 -6.26 -12.19
C TYR A 27 4.01 -5.43 -11.17
N GLN A 28 4.48 -5.31 -9.93
CA GLN A 28 3.85 -4.46 -8.92
C GLN A 28 3.89 -2.98 -9.32
N LYS A 29 5.01 -2.51 -9.86
CA LYS A 29 5.13 -1.16 -10.39
C LYS A 29 4.15 -0.91 -11.54
N TYR A 30 4.06 -1.85 -12.49
CA TYR A 30 3.12 -1.76 -13.60
C TYR A 30 1.65 -1.70 -13.13
N ILE A 31 1.29 -2.53 -12.13
CA ILE A 31 -0.05 -2.45 -11.52
C ILE A 31 -0.26 -1.07 -10.91
N PHE A 32 0.68 -0.59 -10.10
CA PHE A 32 0.56 0.69 -9.40
C PHE A 32 0.42 1.87 -10.37
N ASP A 33 1.16 1.86 -11.47
CA ASP A 33 1.07 2.89 -12.52
C ASP A 33 -0.26 2.84 -13.30
N SER A 34 -0.95 1.69 -13.28
CA SER A 34 -2.31 1.53 -13.84
C SER A 34 -3.43 1.92 -12.87
N LEU A 35 -3.11 2.32 -11.63
CA LEU A 35 -4.09 2.77 -10.66
C LEU A 35 -4.21 4.29 -10.66
N ALA A 36 -5.43 4.77 -10.49
CA ALA A 36 -5.73 6.19 -10.42
C ALA A 36 -6.84 6.52 -9.42
N VAL A 37 -6.92 7.80 -9.09
CA VAL A 37 -8.05 8.44 -8.39
C VAL A 37 -8.61 9.57 -9.25
N ILE A 38 -9.77 10.09 -8.84
CA ILE A 38 -10.29 11.31 -9.45
C ILE A 38 -9.65 12.56 -8.81
N ASN A 39 -9.62 13.67 -9.55
CA ASN A 39 -9.12 14.96 -9.08
C ASN A 39 -10.19 16.07 -9.10
N ASP A 40 -11.47 15.71 -9.28
CA ASP A 40 -12.58 16.66 -9.28
C ASP A 40 -12.80 17.29 -7.90
N LYS A 41 -12.99 18.62 -7.89
CA LYS A 41 -13.14 19.43 -6.65
C LYS A 41 -14.46 19.19 -5.91
N ASP A 42 -15.49 18.71 -6.61
CA ASP A 42 -16.82 18.44 -6.05
C ASP A 42 -16.90 17.07 -5.35
N GLY A 43 -15.80 16.31 -5.32
CA GLY A 43 -15.71 15.05 -4.60
C GLY A 43 -16.16 13.83 -5.41
N TYR A 44 -16.56 14.00 -6.68
CA TYR A 44 -17.00 12.89 -7.51
C TYR A 44 -16.79 13.10 -9.00
N THR A 45 -16.79 12.02 -9.77
CA THR A 45 -16.79 12.08 -11.22
C THR A 45 -17.83 11.15 -11.81
N ASN A 46 -18.43 11.55 -12.92
CA ASN A 46 -19.40 10.74 -13.65
C ASN A 46 -18.66 9.76 -14.56
N VAL A 47 -18.98 8.48 -14.44
CA VAL A 47 -18.54 7.43 -15.36
C VAL A 47 -19.60 7.24 -16.42
N ARG A 48 -19.18 7.24 -17.69
CA ARG A 48 -20.07 7.20 -18.84
C ARG A 48 -19.98 5.88 -19.59
N GLU A 49 -21.06 5.51 -20.26
CA GLU A 49 -21.15 4.29 -21.06
C GLU A 49 -20.23 4.32 -22.30
N ASN A 50 -20.00 5.52 -22.85
CA ASN A 50 -19.17 5.75 -24.05
C ASN A 50 -18.22 6.94 -23.80
N PRO A 51 -17.09 7.05 -24.52
CA PRO A 51 -16.11 8.12 -24.37
C PRO A 51 -16.58 9.46 -24.97
N ASP A 52 -17.70 9.99 -24.44
CA ASP A 52 -18.35 11.19 -24.94
C ASP A 52 -19.11 11.95 -23.82
N LEU A 53 -19.11 13.29 -23.85
CA LEU A 53 -19.74 14.13 -22.83
C LEU A 53 -21.27 14.04 -22.79
N SER A 54 -21.92 13.69 -23.90
CA SER A 54 -23.37 13.49 -24.01
C SER A 54 -23.80 12.06 -23.69
N SER A 55 -22.84 11.13 -23.59
CA SER A 55 -23.11 9.73 -23.27
C SER A 55 -23.77 9.55 -21.90
N LYS A 56 -24.59 8.51 -21.78
CA LYS A 56 -25.30 8.15 -20.55
C LYS A 56 -24.32 7.97 -19.39
N ILE A 57 -24.64 8.58 -18.25
CA ILE A 57 -23.94 8.35 -16.98
C ILE A 57 -24.42 7.01 -16.41
N ILE A 58 -23.50 6.11 -16.12
CA ILE A 58 -23.80 4.75 -15.63
C ILE A 58 -23.54 4.60 -14.13
N PHE A 59 -22.56 5.34 -13.58
CA PHE A 59 -22.31 5.45 -12.14
C PHE A 59 -21.38 6.62 -11.83
N GLN A 60 -21.03 6.80 -10.55
CA GLN A 60 -20.10 7.82 -10.08
C GLN A 60 -18.96 7.20 -9.28
N ILE A 61 -17.77 7.77 -9.39
CA ILE A 61 -16.60 7.49 -8.54
C ILE A 61 -16.41 8.67 -7.59
N LYS A 62 -16.01 8.41 -6.35
CA LYS A 62 -15.72 9.43 -5.32
C LYS A 62 -14.21 9.62 -5.14
N THR A 63 -13.78 10.74 -4.56
CA THR A 63 -12.36 11.12 -4.42
C THR A 63 -11.50 10.14 -3.62
N ASN A 64 -12.11 9.34 -2.74
CA ASN A 64 -11.45 8.32 -1.93
C ASN A 64 -11.43 6.93 -2.58
N PHE A 65 -11.75 6.83 -3.88
CA PHE A 65 -11.89 5.55 -4.56
C PHE A 65 -10.80 5.38 -5.63
N ILE A 66 -9.95 4.38 -5.41
CA ILE A 66 -8.90 3.94 -6.33
C ILE A 66 -9.52 3.01 -7.37
N PHE A 67 -9.25 3.26 -8.63
CA PHE A 67 -9.71 2.44 -9.76
C PHE A 67 -8.56 2.16 -10.72
N LYS A 68 -8.73 1.14 -11.56
CA LYS A 68 -7.76 0.81 -12.60
C LYS A 68 -8.11 1.56 -13.88
N ILE A 69 -7.08 2.06 -14.57
CA ILE A 69 -7.18 2.61 -15.92
C ILE A 69 -6.62 1.61 -16.93
N THR A 70 -7.33 1.39 -18.04
CA THR A 70 -6.80 0.60 -19.14
C THR A 70 -5.75 1.43 -19.88
N ALA A 71 -4.56 0.86 -20.10
CA ALA A 71 -3.39 1.55 -20.65
C ALA A 71 -3.52 2.02 -22.11
N ASN A 72 -4.71 1.97 -22.72
CA ASN A 72 -4.84 1.98 -24.16
C ASN A 72 -5.62 3.16 -24.77
N SER A 73 -5.04 3.61 -25.89
CA SER A 73 -5.52 4.50 -26.93
C SER A 73 -5.33 6.01 -26.73
N LYS A 74 -5.00 6.65 -27.86
CA LYS A 74 -4.74 8.08 -28.10
C LYS A 74 -5.95 9.00 -27.83
N SER A 75 -6.89 8.54 -27.00
CA SER A 75 -8.12 9.24 -26.64
C SER A 75 -7.94 9.96 -25.31
N SER A 76 -8.54 11.15 -25.20
CA SER A 76 -8.68 11.86 -23.92
C SER A 76 -9.71 11.22 -22.99
N TRP A 77 -10.32 10.11 -23.38
CA TRP A 77 -11.17 9.29 -22.53
C TRP A 77 -10.48 7.98 -22.18
N LYS A 78 -10.41 7.68 -20.88
CA LYS A 78 -9.87 6.43 -20.38
C LYS A 78 -11.00 5.50 -20.00
N GLU A 79 -10.90 4.27 -20.45
CA GLU A 79 -11.68 3.19 -19.88
C GLU A 79 -11.15 2.89 -18.48
N ILE A 80 -12.08 2.75 -17.53
CA ILE A 80 -11.78 2.47 -16.14
C ILE A 80 -12.46 1.18 -15.70
N GLU A 81 -11.87 0.54 -14.69
CA GLU A 81 -12.47 -0.57 -13.96
C GLU A 81 -12.51 -0.21 -12.47
N GLN A 82 -13.74 -0.08 -11.96
CA GLN A 82 -14.00 0.00 -10.53
C GLN A 82 -14.25 -1.42 -10.00
N PHE A 83 -13.34 -1.89 -9.15
CA PHE A 83 -13.50 -3.15 -8.45
C PHE A 83 -14.55 -3.02 -7.34
N GLY A 84 -15.37 -4.05 -7.19
CA GLY A 84 -16.51 -4.04 -6.29
C GLY A 84 -17.02 -5.47 -6.06
N LEU A 85 -18.14 -5.62 -5.33
CA LEU A 85 -18.91 -6.87 -5.35
C LEU A 85 -19.35 -7.24 -6.78
N LYS A 86 -19.53 -6.22 -7.62
CA LYS A 86 -19.66 -6.33 -9.06
C LYS A 86 -18.71 -5.32 -9.68
N ASN A 87 -17.78 -5.79 -10.51
CA ASN A 87 -16.91 -4.88 -11.25
C ASN A 87 -17.77 -4.03 -12.17
N ARG A 88 -17.44 -2.74 -12.24
CA ARG A 88 -18.11 -1.77 -13.12
C ARG A 88 -17.07 -1.14 -14.01
N THR A 89 -17.37 -1.04 -15.30
CA THR A 89 -16.50 -0.41 -16.27
C THR A 89 -17.21 0.75 -16.96
N GLY A 90 -16.43 1.66 -17.53
CA GLY A 90 -16.93 2.78 -18.31
C GLY A 90 -15.83 3.78 -18.60
N PHE A 91 -16.21 4.99 -18.99
CA PHE A 91 -15.27 6.00 -19.47
C PHE A 91 -15.28 7.26 -18.61
N ILE A 92 -14.09 7.76 -18.31
CA ILE A 92 -13.85 9.04 -17.64
C ILE A 92 -12.86 9.86 -18.50
N HIS A 93 -13.10 11.16 -18.62
CA HIS A 93 -12.18 12.05 -19.32
C HIS A 93 -10.87 12.19 -18.53
N GLU A 94 -9.72 12.12 -19.19
CA GLU A 94 -8.39 12.06 -18.57
C GLU A 94 -8.06 13.27 -17.71
N SER A 95 -8.64 14.44 -18.02
CA SER A 95 -8.47 15.65 -17.19
C SER A 95 -9.01 15.49 -15.76
N ARG A 96 -9.88 14.50 -15.54
CA ARG A 96 -10.52 14.18 -14.25
C ARG A 96 -9.79 13.10 -13.46
N ILE A 97 -8.75 12.51 -14.05
CA ILE A 97 -8.02 11.36 -13.52
C ILE A 97 -6.64 11.82 -13.07
N LYS A 98 -6.17 11.26 -11.96
CA LYS A 98 -4.78 11.39 -11.53
C LYS A 98 -4.22 10.03 -11.13
N ASN A 99 -3.12 9.64 -11.77
CA ASN A 99 -2.44 8.38 -11.48
C ASN A 99 -1.87 8.39 -10.06
N LEU A 100 -1.91 7.25 -9.38
CA LEU A 100 -1.34 7.11 -8.03
C LEU A 100 0.16 7.44 -8.00
N GLY A 101 0.88 7.03 -9.04
CA GLY A 101 2.31 7.32 -9.20
C GLY A 101 2.68 8.81 -9.24
N SER A 102 1.73 9.69 -9.62
CA SER A 102 1.95 11.13 -9.80
C SER A 102 1.33 12.02 -8.72
N LEU A 103 0.80 11.43 -7.65
CA LEU A 103 0.32 12.18 -6.49
C LEU A 103 1.47 12.97 -5.84
N SER A 104 1.18 14.18 -5.39
CA SER A 104 2.08 14.95 -4.51
C SER A 104 2.07 14.36 -3.10
N ASN A 105 3.09 14.65 -2.29
CA ASN A 105 3.15 14.18 -0.90
C ASN A 105 1.87 14.52 -0.12
N ASN A 106 1.32 15.73 -0.28
CA ASN A 106 0.07 16.10 0.39
C ASN A 106 -1.11 15.23 -0.06
N GLU A 107 -1.23 14.93 -1.35
CA GLU A 107 -2.31 14.08 -1.86
C GLU A 107 -2.15 12.62 -1.43
N MET A 108 -0.91 12.09 -1.40
CA MET A 108 -0.64 10.76 -0.85
C MET A 108 -1.10 10.69 0.62
N ARG A 109 -0.72 11.69 1.43
CA ARG A 109 -1.13 11.77 2.84
C ARG A 109 -2.64 11.74 2.99
N GLU A 110 -3.35 12.65 2.33
CA GLU A 110 -4.80 12.78 2.50
C GLU A 110 -5.54 11.53 1.99
N LEU A 111 -5.13 10.97 0.85
CA LEU A 111 -5.74 9.75 0.32
C LEU A 111 -5.51 8.54 1.23
N SER A 112 -4.27 8.36 1.72
CA SER A 112 -3.95 7.30 2.68
C SER A 112 -4.80 7.42 3.94
N LYS A 113 -4.92 8.61 4.53
CA LYS A 113 -5.75 8.82 5.73
C LYS A 113 -7.22 8.46 5.48
N LEU A 114 -7.80 8.97 4.38
CA LEU A 114 -9.20 8.68 4.04
C LEU A 114 -9.46 7.17 3.90
N ILE A 115 -8.53 6.44 3.29
CA ILE A 115 -8.68 5.00 3.09
C ILE A 115 -8.49 4.23 4.39
N LEU A 116 -7.50 4.60 5.22
CA LEU A 116 -7.25 3.98 6.53
C LEU A 116 -8.42 4.22 7.49
N ASP A 117 -8.95 5.46 7.57
CA ASP A 117 -10.12 5.78 8.39
C ASP A 117 -11.35 4.96 7.96
N SER A 118 -11.57 4.81 6.65
CA SER A 118 -12.65 3.98 6.12
C SER A 118 -12.46 2.49 6.43
N THR A 119 -11.22 2.00 6.46
CA THR A 119 -10.91 0.63 6.92
C THR A 119 -11.33 0.44 8.38
N ILE A 120 -10.99 1.38 9.27
CA ILE A 120 -11.36 1.29 10.69
C ILE A 120 -12.88 1.20 10.85
N ILE A 121 -13.63 2.01 10.10
CA ILE A 121 -15.10 1.97 10.12
C ILE A 121 -15.63 0.59 9.72
N LEU A 122 -15.17 0.05 8.58
CA LEU A 122 -15.60 -1.28 8.12
C LEU A 122 -15.24 -2.40 9.11
N MET A 123 -14.06 -2.30 9.74
CA MET A 123 -13.64 -3.25 10.77
C MET A 123 -14.52 -3.18 12.01
N ASN A 124 -14.86 -1.98 12.47
CA ASN A 124 -15.73 -1.78 13.61
C ASN A 124 -17.14 -2.28 13.35
N ASP A 125 -17.67 -2.07 12.15
CA ASP A 125 -18.97 -2.62 11.74
C ASP A 125 -18.95 -4.17 11.77
N LEU A 126 -17.89 -4.79 11.23
CA LEU A 126 -17.70 -6.25 11.30
C LEU A 126 -17.60 -6.74 12.74
N HIS A 127 -16.85 -6.02 13.59
CA HIS A 127 -16.69 -6.37 14.98
C HIS A 127 -18.00 -6.28 15.76
N SER A 128 -18.83 -5.25 15.52
CA SER A 128 -20.16 -5.12 16.13
C SER A 128 -21.03 -6.31 15.80
N LEU A 129 -21.10 -6.72 14.53
CA LEU A 129 -21.87 -7.89 14.13
C LEU A 129 -21.40 -9.18 14.83
N ASN A 130 -20.09 -9.32 15.04
CA ASN A 130 -19.51 -10.46 15.75
C ASN A 130 -19.90 -10.45 17.24
N GLN A 131 -19.86 -9.30 17.90
CA GLN A 131 -20.29 -9.17 19.30
C GLN A 131 -21.78 -9.45 19.49
N GLU A 132 -22.60 -9.09 18.50
CA GLU A 132 -24.04 -9.38 18.49
C GLU A 132 -24.37 -10.85 18.18
N GLY A 133 -23.36 -11.70 17.95
CA GLY A 133 -23.56 -13.11 17.62
C GLY A 133 -24.15 -13.33 16.23
N MET A 134 -24.09 -12.33 15.33
CA MET A 134 -24.67 -12.37 13.98
C MET A 134 -23.80 -13.13 12.97
N TYR A 135 -23.01 -14.09 13.45
CA TYR A 135 -22.21 -14.98 12.62
C TYR A 135 -23.12 -15.70 11.61
N ASP A 136 -22.68 -15.75 10.35
CA ASP A 136 -23.40 -16.38 9.23
C ASP A 136 -24.75 -15.75 8.81
N THR A 137 -25.06 -14.54 9.27
CA THR A 137 -26.15 -13.76 8.67
C THR A 137 -25.76 -13.28 7.26
N THR A 138 -26.76 -13.07 6.39
CA THR A 138 -26.54 -12.45 5.06
C THR A 138 -25.81 -11.11 5.21
N LYS A 139 -26.18 -10.30 6.22
CA LYS A 139 -25.55 -9.02 6.52
C LYS A 139 -24.06 -9.18 6.85
N HIS A 140 -23.70 -10.09 7.75
CA HIS A 140 -22.30 -10.37 8.08
C HIS A 140 -21.51 -10.84 6.86
N ARG A 141 -22.09 -11.74 6.06
CA ARG A 141 -21.46 -12.27 4.85
C ARG A 141 -21.22 -11.19 3.79
N ASP A 142 -22.20 -10.30 3.59
CA ASP A 142 -22.10 -9.23 2.61
C ASP A 142 -21.07 -8.18 3.05
N LEU A 143 -21.05 -7.79 4.33
CA LEU A 143 -20.05 -6.88 4.87
C LEU A 143 -18.63 -7.47 4.79
N HIS A 144 -18.46 -8.76 5.08
CA HIS A 144 -17.16 -9.41 4.95
C HIS A 144 -16.67 -9.43 3.49
N LYS A 145 -17.57 -9.64 2.53
CA LYS A 145 -17.23 -9.55 1.10
C LYS A 145 -16.87 -8.12 0.70
N GLU A 146 -17.65 -7.14 1.13
CA GLU A 146 -17.40 -5.72 0.88
C GLU A 146 -16.02 -5.33 1.41
N PHE A 147 -15.72 -5.71 2.64
CA PHE A 147 -14.44 -5.48 3.27
C PHE A 147 -13.28 -6.17 2.56
N SER A 148 -13.45 -7.44 2.15
CA SER A 148 -12.42 -8.16 1.39
C SER A 148 -12.11 -7.46 0.07
N VAL A 149 -13.12 -6.98 -0.65
CA VAL A 149 -12.96 -6.18 -1.87
C VAL A 149 -12.27 -4.85 -1.54
N TYR A 150 -12.72 -4.15 -0.51
CA TYR A 150 -12.15 -2.88 -0.09
C TYR A 150 -10.66 -3.02 0.27
N TYR A 151 -10.30 -4.07 1.01
CA TYR A 151 -8.93 -4.38 1.38
C TYR A 151 -8.03 -4.52 0.16
N HIS A 152 -8.40 -5.35 -0.81
CA HIS A 152 -7.57 -5.64 -1.97
C HIS A 152 -7.42 -4.44 -2.92
N PHE A 153 -8.49 -3.67 -3.12
CA PHE A 153 -8.53 -2.67 -4.18
C PHE A 153 -8.39 -1.22 -3.71
N GLN A 154 -8.61 -0.95 -2.42
CA GLN A 154 -8.47 0.38 -1.83
C GLN A 154 -7.30 0.41 -0.86
N MET A 155 -7.35 -0.44 0.18
CA MET A 155 -6.38 -0.40 1.26
C MET A 155 -4.97 -0.81 0.80
N TYR A 156 -4.83 -1.92 0.09
CA TYR A 156 -3.52 -2.42 -0.33
C TYR A 156 -2.72 -1.39 -1.17
N PRO A 157 -3.29 -0.75 -2.21
CA PRO A 157 -2.61 0.34 -2.90
C PRO A 157 -2.32 1.56 -2.00
N ALA A 158 -3.21 1.88 -1.06
CA ALA A 158 -3.02 3.01 -0.15
C ALA A 158 -1.88 2.77 0.85
N LEU A 159 -1.62 1.52 1.26
CA LEU A 159 -0.47 1.17 2.10
C LEU A 159 0.85 1.43 1.38
N LYS A 160 0.91 1.26 0.06
CA LYS A 160 2.09 1.67 -0.72
C LYS A 160 2.27 3.19 -0.76
N LEU A 161 1.18 3.95 -0.70
CA LEU A 161 1.23 5.41 -0.56
C LEU A 161 1.69 5.83 0.85
N VAL A 162 1.30 5.09 1.90
CA VAL A 162 1.70 5.33 3.29
C VAL A 162 3.22 5.30 3.42
N SER A 163 3.87 4.21 2.98
CA SER A 163 5.31 4.06 3.08
C SER A 163 6.05 5.07 2.20
N LYS A 164 5.62 5.23 0.94
CA LYS A 164 6.19 6.20 0.00
C LYS A 164 6.11 7.64 0.53
N TYR A 165 4.96 8.05 1.06
CA TYR A 165 4.79 9.39 1.64
C TYR A 165 5.74 9.60 2.81
N TYR A 166 5.78 8.65 3.75
CA TYR A 166 6.62 8.80 4.93
C TYR A 166 8.10 8.84 4.54
N CYS A 167 8.60 7.90 3.72
CA CYS A 167 10.01 7.91 3.32
C CYS A 167 10.43 9.19 2.57
N ASN A 168 9.49 9.83 1.86
CA ASN A 168 9.74 11.11 1.19
C ASN A 168 9.76 12.33 2.13
N THR A 169 9.09 12.25 3.28
CA THR A 169 8.78 13.45 4.11
C THR A 169 9.28 13.38 5.53
N GLN A 170 9.46 12.17 6.07
CA GLN A 170 9.78 11.90 7.47
C GLN A 170 8.77 12.58 8.42
N ASP A 171 7.49 12.67 8.01
CA ASP A 171 6.42 13.28 8.79
C ASP A 171 6.03 12.41 9.99
N ARG A 172 6.63 12.72 11.15
CA ARG A 172 6.39 12.00 12.41
C ARG A 172 4.94 12.04 12.90
N LYS A 173 4.15 13.05 12.52
CA LYS A 173 2.72 13.07 12.88
C LYS A 173 1.98 12.01 12.10
N PHE A 174 2.31 11.85 10.82
CA PHE A 174 1.74 10.81 9.99
C PHE A 174 2.22 9.41 10.38
N LEU A 175 3.51 9.24 10.75
CA LEU A 175 3.98 7.97 11.32
C LEU A 175 3.16 7.59 12.55
N ASN A 176 2.99 8.50 13.50
CA ASN A 176 2.19 8.21 14.70
C ASN A 176 0.74 7.87 14.35
N TYR A 177 0.12 8.59 13.42
CA TYR A 177 -1.21 8.24 12.91
C TYR A 177 -1.25 6.81 12.33
N TYR A 178 -0.22 6.40 11.59
CA TYR A 178 -0.15 5.04 11.05
C TYR A 178 0.09 3.97 12.13
N LEU A 179 0.91 4.25 13.15
CA LEU A 179 1.08 3.37 14.30
C LEU A 179 -0.24 3.24 15.10
N ASP A 180 -0.99 4.34 15.27
CA ASP A 180 -2.33 4.31 15.89
C ASP A 180 -3.28 3.41 15.08
N PHE A 181 -3.23 3.49 13.75
CA PHE A 181 -3.99 2.59 12.87
C PHE A 181 -3.62 1.11 13.08
N LEU A 182 -2.33 0.76 13.18
CA LEU A 182 -1.91 -0.62 13.45
C LEU A 182 -2.42 -1.13 14.80
N VAL A 183 -2.34 -0.29 15.84
CA VAL A 183 -2.87 -0.60 17.18
C VAL A 183 -4.38 -0.81 17.16
N GLU A 184 -5.13 0.10 16.53
CA GLU A 184 -6.60 0.06 16.46
C GLU A 184 -7.09 -1.18 15.70
N THR A 185 -6.38 -1.53 14.63
CA THR A 185 -6.65 -2.75 13.86
C THR A 185 -6.08 -4.01 14.54
N LYS A 186 -5.44 -3.85 15.71
CA LYS A 186 -4.84 -4.90 16.56
C LYS A 186 -3.83 -5.77 15.85
N GLY A 187 -3.06 -5.18 14.93
CA GLY A 187 -2.16 -5.92 14.06
C GLY A 187 -2.91 -7.03 13.35
N THR A 188 -3.94 -6.64 12.55
CA THR A 188 -4.63 -7.59 11.66
C THR A 188 -3.58 -8.49 11.03
N ALA A 189 -3.85 -9.80 10.92
CA ALA A 189 -2.97 -10.76 10.26
C ALA A 189 -2.84 -10.50 8.73
N TRP A 190 -2.85 -9.23 8.34
CA TRP A 190 -2.74 -8.71 7.01
C TRP A 190 -1.30 -8.26 6.83
N GLU A 191 -0.54 -9.14 6.20
CA GLU A 191 0.87 -8.93 5.89
C GLU A 191 1.13 -7.56 5.24
N ALA A 192 0.18 -7.00 4.49
CA ALA A 192 0.32 -5.71 3.82
C ALA A 192 0.55 -4.53 4.79
N THR A 193 -0.10 -4.50 5.95
CA THR A 193 0.11 -3.42 6.94
C THR A 193 1.48 -3.56 7.58
N SER A 194 1.86 -4.79 7.91
CA SER A 194 3.20 -5.12 8.41
C SER A 194 4.27 -4.72 7.39
N PHE A 195 4.10 -5.04 6.10
CA PHE A 195 5.04 -4.65 5.04
C PHE A 195 5.18 -3.13 4.91
N ALA A 196 4.09 -2.36 5.01
CA ALA A 196 4.20 -0.91 4.94
C ALA A 196 4.99 -0.31 6.12
N ILE A 197 4.87 -0.83 7.35
CA ILE A 197 5.75 -0.39 8.45
C ILE A 197 7.18 -0.91 8.29
N GLY A 198 7.39 -2.09 7.70
CA GLY A 198 8.70 -2.61 7.31
C GLY A 198 9.42 -1.70 6.32
N GLU A 199 8.74 -1.28 5.25
CA GLU A 199 9.28 -0.33 4.25
C GLU A 199 9.64 1.02 4.90
N ILE A 200 8.79 1.51 5.83
CA ILE A 200 9.06 2.74 6.60
C ILE A 200 10.30 2.57 7.49
N PHE A 201 10.42 1.44 8.17
CA PHE A 201 11.58 1.13 9.00
C PHE A 201 12.87 1.03 8.17
N GLY A 202 12.79 0.50 6.96
CA GLY A 202 13.90 0.45 6.02
C GLY A 202 14.46 1.83 5.69
N CYS A 203 13.62 2.88 5.65
CA CYS A 203 14.05 4.25 5.34
C CYS A 203 14.31 5.13 6.58
N ASP A 204 13.78 4.81 7.76
CA ASP A 204 13.96 5.60 9.00
C ASP A 204 13.77 4.76 10.28
N SER A 205 14.67 3.80 10.49
CA SER A 205 14.59 2.87 11.63
C SER A 205 14.60 3.56 13.00
N GLU A 206 15.37 4.65 13.15
CA GLU A 206 15.55 5.32 14.44
C GLU A 206 14.24 5.97 14.93
N ASN A 207 13.56 6.75 14.08
CA ASN A 207 12.31 7.39 14.51
C ASN A 207 11.19 6.37 14.69
N VAL A 208 11.12 5.33 13.85
CA VAL A 208 10.12 4.25 14.02
C VAL A 208 10.23 3.64 15.40
N ILE A 209 11.42 3.21 15.80
CA ILE A 209 11.64 2.61 17.12
C ILE A 209 11.36 3.61 18.23
N LYS A 210 11.85 4.84 18.09
CA LYS A 210 11.59 5.90 19.06
C LYS A 210 10.10 6.18 19.25
N GLU A 211 9.27 6.14 18.21
CA GLU A 211 7.82 6.30 18.37
C GLU A 211 7.16 5.05 18.97
N ILE A 212 7.56 3.83 18.57
CA ILE A 212 7.07 2.58 19.14
C ILE A 212 7.35 2.52 20.66
N TYR A 213 8.54 2.95 21.10
CA TYR A 213 8.94 2.85 22.51
C TYR A 213 8.24 3.84 23.44
N LYS A 214 7.62 4.90 22.89
CA LYS A 214 6.76 5.83 23.66
C LYS A 214 5.39 5.25 23.98
N ARG A 215 4.99 4.16 23.32
CA ARG A 215 3.67 3.54 23.48
C ARG A 215 3.58 2.71 24.76
N SER A 216 2.35 2.41 25.18
CA SER A 216 2.12 1.49 26.29
C SER A 216 2.71 0.11 25.98
N ASN A 217 2.97 -0.72 27.00
CA ASN A 217 3.55 -2.04 26.79
C ASN A 217 2.71 -2.92 25.85
N PHE A 218 1.39 -2.82 25.95
CA PHE A 218 0.46 -3.55 25.09
C PHE A 218 0.56 -3.11 23.61
N GLU A 219 0.49 -1.80 23.36
CA GLU A 219 0.61 -1.25 22.01
C GLU A 219 1.99 -1.54 21.41
N LYS A 220 3.04 -1.45 22.23
CA LYS A 220 4.42 -1.75 21.84
C LYS A 220 4.56 -3.19 21.35
N GLU A 221 3.93 -4.15 22.03
CA GLU A 221 3.95 -5.56 21.63
C GLU A 221 3.29 -5.75 20.25
N ILE A 222 2.12 -5.15 20.03
CA ILE A 222 1.43 -5.18 18.73
C ILE A 222 2.35 -4.64 17.64
N LEU A 223 2.90 -3.44 17.85
CA LEU A 223 3.72 -2.74 16.86
C LEU A 223 5.05 -3.45 16.59
N LYS A 224 5.65 -4.08 17.60
CA LYS A 224 6.86 -4.90 17.41
C LYS A 224 6.57 -6.13 16.55
N ASN A 225 5.47 -6.83 16.83
CA ASN A 225 5.07 -7.98 16.02
C ASN A 225 4.84 -7.58 14.55
N ASP A 226 4.08 -6.50 14.31
CA ASP A 226 3.88 -5.97 12.95
C ASP A 226 5.19 -5.57 12.27
N LEU A 227 6.10 -4.93 13.00
CA LEU A 227 7.39 -4.55 12.46
C LEU A 227 8.25 -5.77 12.10
N GLU A 228 8.34 -6.76 12.99
CA GLU A 228 9.08 -8.01 12.77
C GLU A 228 8.55 -8.80 11.58
N TRP A 229 7.23 -8.87 11.42
CA TRP A 229 6.61 -9.45 10.23
C TRP A 229 6.90 -8.63 8.98
N GLY A 230 6.84 -7.30 9.08
CA GLY A 230 7.09 -6.38 7.98
C GLY A 230 8.48 -6.51 7.37
N ILE A 231 9.51 -6.65 8.21
CA ILE A 231 10.90 -6.73 7.75
C ILE A 231 11.27 -8.09 7.15
N GLN A 232 10.49 -9.16 7.38
CA GLN A 232 10.74 -10.47 6.77
C GLN A 232 10.63 -10.46 5.24
N GLY A 233 9.92 -9.46 4.67
CA GLY A 233 9.82 -9.25 3.23
C GLY A 233 10.90 -8.36 2.63
N GLU A 234 11.77 -7.76 3.44
CA GLU A 234 12.71 -6.74 2.98
C GLU A 234 14.04 -7.33 2.47
N PRO A 235 14.64 -6.79 1.40
CA PRO A 235 15.92 -7.28 0.86
C PRO A 235 17.08 -7.28 1.86
N ASN A 236 16.99 -6.46 2.90
CA ASN A 236 17.98 -6.29 3.96
C ASN A 236 17.48 -6.77 5.34
N GLU A 237 16.54 -7.72 5.38
CA GLU A 237 15.95 -8.31 6.59
C GLU A 237 16.95 -8.50 7.75
N ASN A 238 18.09 -9.15 7.49
CA ASN A 238 19.10 -9.44 8.54
C ASN A 238 19.69 -8.17 9.16
N GLU A 239 19.94 -7.13 8.36
CA GLU A 239 20.43 -5.85 8.87
C GLU A 239 19.35 -5.14 9.70
N LEU A 240 18.10 -5.20 9.23
CA LEU A 240 16.97 -4.60 9.93
C LEU A 240 16.67 -5.28 11.26
N LYS A 241 16.76 -6.62 11.34
CA LYS A 241 16.63 -7.36 12.61
C LYS A 241 17.68 -6.95 13.63
N LEU A 242 18.94 -6.81 13.22
CA LEU A 242 20.01 -6.36 14.11
C LEU A 242 19.75 -4.95 14.68
N LYS A 243 19.12 -4.06 13.90
CA LYS A 243 18.73 -2.72 14.37
C LYS A 243 17.65 -2.78 15.45
N ILE A 244 16.73 -3.74 15.38
CA ILE A 244 15.71 -3.94 16.43
C ILE A 244 16.38 -4.43 17.72
N GLU A 245 17.21 -5.47 17.61
CA GLU A 245 17.89 -6.08 18.76
C GLU A 245 18.80 -5.09 19.50
N PHE A 246 19.52 -4.22 18.78
CA PHE A 246 20.45 -3.27 19.40
C PHE A 246 19.75 -2.25 20.29
N ILE A 247 18.51 -1.87 19.96
CA ILE A 247 17.76 -0.84 20.71
C ILE A 247 17.04 -1.44 21.92
N GLU A 248 16.89 -2.77 22.01
CA GLU A 248 16.36 -3.42 23.21
C GLU A 248 17.34 -3.45 24.40
N ILE A 249 18.61 -3.17 24.15
CA ILE A 249 19.70 -3.24 25.13
C ILE A 249 19.95 -1.88 25.81
N GLU A 250 19.47 -0.77 25.22
CA GLU A 250 19.58 0.60 25.75
C GLU A 250 18.36 1.02 26.59
#